data_AF-A0A2T2TY41-F1
#
_entry.id   AF-A0A2T2TY41-F1
#
_cell.length_a   1.000
_cell.length_b   1.000
_cell.length_c   1.000
_cell.angle_alpha   90.00
_cell.angle_beta   90.00
_cell.angle_gamma   90.00
#
_symmetry.space_group_name_H-M   'P 1'
#
loop_
_entity.id
_entity.type
_entity.pdbx_description
1 polymer ?
#
loop_
_entity_poly.entity_id
_entity_poly.type
_entity_poly.pdbx_seq_one_letter_code
_entity_poly.pdbx_strand_id
1 'polypeptide(L)'
;MPLQSLPVIPTLIDTREAFRRLQEQGGFTDDQADAIVDIFTGIDEQVATRGDIEQLRSDLEGNIKQLRSDLGGNVEQLRSDLGVNIKQLRSDTKSDTDQLRTEMEAMEDRLTQKMQKNHASTIRTVVASVAAVGAVLAVLIPLAIYLIG
;
A
#
# COMPACT_ATOMS: atom_id res chain seq x y z
N MET A 1 20.83 -11.60 -42.83
CA MET A 1 22.29 -11.83 -42.92
C MET A 1 22.64 -12.89 -41.88
N PRO A 2 23.26 -14.02 -42.26
CA PRO A 2 23.75 -15.00 -41.28
C PRO A 2 24.95 -14.41 -40.54
N LEU A 3 24.98 -14.59 -39.22
CA LEU A 3 26.11 -14.23 -38.37
C LEU A 3 27.31 -15.06 -38.83
N GLN A 4 28.33 -14.40 -39.40
CA GLN A 4 29.61 -15.04 -39.67
C GLN A 4 30.17 -15.53 -38.33
N SER A 5 30.46 -16.82 -38.25
CA SER A 5 31.10 -17.44 -37.10
C SER A 5 32.41 -16.71 -36.83
N LEU A 6 32.44 -15.91 -35.76
CA LEU A 6 33.67 -15.29 -35.27
C LEU A 6 34.70 -16.40 -35.02
N PRO A 7 35.97 -16.20 -35.41
CA PRO A 7 37.01 -17.18 -35.16
C PRO A 7 37.07 -17.48 -33.66
N VAL A 8 36.97 -18.76 -33.32
CA VAL A 8 37.21 -19.26 -31.97
C VAL A 8 38.68 -18.97 -31.68
N ILE A 9 38.97 -17.99 -30.83
CA ILE A 9 40.32 -17.76 -30.33
C ILE A 9 40.64 -18.98 -29.45
N PRO A 10 41.61 -19.83 -29.81
CA PRO A 10 42.00 -20.95 -28.97
C PRO A 10 42.48 -20.42 -27.62
N THR A 11 41.94 -20.99 -26.54
CA THR A 11 42.08 -20.55 -25.15
C THR A 11 43.43 -20.85 -24.51
N LEU A 12 44.48 -21.09 -25.30
CA LEU A 12 45.87 -20.99 -24.89
C LEU A 12 46.65 -20.66 -26.16
N ILE A 13 47.20 -19.45 -26.26
CA ILE A 13 48.26 -19.18 -27.23
C ILE A 13 49.43 -20.06 -26.79
N ASP A 14 49.77 -21.07 -27.60
CA ASP A 14 50.98 -21.85 -27.38
C ASP A 14 52.16 -20.90 -27.57
N THR A 15 52.72 -20.43 -26.46
CA THR A 15 53.80 -19.45 -26.43
C THR A 15 55.04 -19.95 -27.15
N ARG A 16 55.28 -21.28 -27.16
CA ARG A 16 56.38 -21.88 -27.92
C ARG A 16 56.11 -21.86 -29.42
N GLU A 17 54.89 -22.16 -29.84
CA GLU A 17 54.55 -22.09 -31.27
C GLU A 17 54.52 -20.64 -31.77
N ALA A 18 54.03 -19.69 -30.96
CA ALA A 18 54.08 -18.27 -31.27
C ALA A 18 55.51 -17.75 -31.41
N PHE A 19 56.39 -18.10 -30.46
CA PHE A 19 57.82 -17.76 -30.52
C PHE A 19 58.49 -18.32 -31.78
N ARG A 20 58.28 -19.61 -32.08
CA ARG A 20 58.84 -20.27 -33.27
C ARG A 20 58.39 -19.59 -34.56
N ARG A 21 57.10 -19.23 -34.66
CA ARG A 21 56.57 -18.53 -35.85
C ARG A 21 57.18 -17.14 -36.04
N LEU A 22 57.43 -16.41 -34.96
CA LEU A 22 58.10 -15.10 -35.03
C LEU A 22 59.52 -15.23 -35.58
N GLN A 23 60.26 -16.28 -35.20
CA GLN A 23 61.56 -16.57 -35.80
C GLN A 23 61.46 -17.01 -37.27
N GLU A 24 60.72 -18.07 -37.53
CA GLU A 24 60.76 -18.78 -38.82
C GLU A 24 60.04 -18.01 -39.94
N GLN A 25 58.96 -17.30 -39.62
CA GLN A 25 58.13 -16.60 -40.59
C GLN A 25 58.26 -15.08 -40.49
N GLY A 26 58.59 -14.56 -39.30
CA GLY A 26 58.73 -13.13 -39.05
C GLY A 26 60.16 -12.59 -39.18
N GLY A 27 61.18 -13.45 -39.12
CA GLY A 27 62.59 -13.05 -39.17
C GLY A 27 63.08 -12.28 -37.94
N PHE A 28 62.35 -12.37 -36.82
CA PHE A 28 62.71 -11.73 -35.55
C PHE A 28 63.86 -12.46 -34.86
N THR A 29 64.71 -11.73 -34.12
CA THR A 29 65.75 -12.33 -33.27
C THR A 29 65.14 -12.97 -32.02
N ASP A 30 65.89 -13.83 -31.33
CA ASP A 30 65.47 -14.47 -30.06
C ASP A 30 64.93 -13.43 -29.06
N ASP A 31 65.72 -12.37 -28.78
CA ASP A 31 65.34 -11.31 -27.85
C ASP A 31 64.07 -10.54 -28.27
N GLN A 32 63.84 -10.37 -29.58
CA GLN A 32 62.67 -9.68 -30.10
C GLN A 32 61.42 -10.56 -30.00
N ALA A 33 61.54 -11.85 -30.34
CA ALA A 33 60.44 -12.79 -30.23
C ALA A 33 60.04 -13.01 -28.76
N ASP A 34 61.02 -13.06 -27.85
CA ASP A 34 60.78 -13.20 -26.40
C ASP A 34 60.03 -11.98 -25.85
N ALA A 35 60.50 -10.77 -26.15
CA ALA A 35 59.84 -9.54 -25.73
C ALA A 35 58.41 -9.40 -26.26
N ILE A 36 58.14 -9.84 -27.50
CA ILE A 36 56.78 -9.80 -28.08
C ILE A 36 55.87 -10.82 -27.37
N VAL A 37 56.33 -12.06 -27.17
CA VAL A 37 55.54 -13.09 -26.50
C VAL A 37 55.26 -12.70 -25.06
N ASP A 38 56.24 -12.16 -24.33
CA ASP A 38 56.11 -11.71 -22.95
C ASP A 38 55.03 -10.62 -22.81
N ILE A 39 55.03 -9.62 -23.71
CA ILE A 39 53.98 -8.58 -23.78
C ILE A 39 52.60 -9.20 -23.99
N PHE A 40 52.45 -10.13 -24.93
CA PHE A 40 51.15 -10.75 -25.23
C PHE A 40 50.67 -11.66 -24.10
N THR A 41 51.57 -12.36 -23.40
CA THR A 41 51.21 -13.17 -22.23
C THR A 41 50.88 -12.32 -21.01
N GLY A 42 51.50 -11.15 -20.86
CA GLY A 42 51.21 -10.22 -19.77
C GLY A 42 49.88 -9.46 -19.91
N ILE A 43 49.29 -9.41 -21.11
CA ILE A 43 48.01 -8.75 -21.39
C ILE A 43 46.80 -9.61 -20.97
N ASP A 44 46.96 -10.94 -20.92
CA ASP A 44 45.84 -11.88 -20.72
C ASP A 44 45.12 -11.70 -19.38
N GLU A 45 45.82 -11.25 -18.32
CA GLU A 45 45.22 -10.98 -17.00
C GLU A 45 44.37 -9.71 -16.94
N GLN A 46 44.49 -8.79 -17.91
CA GLN A 46 43.85 -7.47 -17.86
C GLN A 46 42.69 -7.29 -18.85
N VAL A 47 42.41 -8.31 -19.67
CA VAL A 47 41.41 -8.21 -20.73
C VAL A 47 40.26 -9.16 -20.44
N ALA A 48 39.05 -8.61 -20.29
CA ALA A 48 37.83 -9.42 -20.21
C ALA A 48 37.67 -10.25 -21.48
N THR A 49 37.54 -11.55 -21.32
CA THR A 49 37.33 -12.47 -22.43
C THR A 49 35.88 -12.40 -22.91
N ARG A 50 35.62 -12.97 -24.09
CA ARG A 50 34.26 -13.15 -24.57
C ARG A 50 33.41 -14.00 -23.62
N GLY A 51 34.02 -14.99 -22.95
CA GLY A 51 33.34 -15.82 -21.96
C GLY A 51 32.87 -15.01 -20.76
N ASP A 52 33.71 -14.10 -20.25
CA ASP A 52 33.35 -13.21 -19.14
C ASP A 52 32.17 -12.30 -19.50
N ILE A 53 32.16 -11.77 -20.72
CA ILE A 53 31.05 -10.93 -21.21
C ILE A 53 29.76 -11.76 -21.36
N GLU A 54 29.84 -12.98 -21.88
CA GLU A 54 28.69 -13.88 -22.02
C GLU A 54 28.12 -14.29 -20.66
N GLN A 55 28.99 -14.55 -19.67
CA GLN A 55 28.58 -14.84 -18.30
C GLN A 55 27.91 -13.63 -17.64
N LEU A 56 28.54 -12.45 -17.69
CA LEU A 56 27.95 -11.20 -17.16
C LEU A 56 26.60 -10.90 -17.80
N ARG A 57 26.44 -11.14 -19.10
CA ARG A 57 25.16 -10.98 -19.78
C ARG A 57 24.11 -11.96 -19.25
N SER A 58 24.48 -13.21 -19.06
CA SER A 58 23.58 -14.24 -18.50
C SER A 58 23.12 -13.86 -17.09
N ASP A 59 24.06 -13.42 -16.24
CA ASP A 59 23.79 -12.99 -14.87
C ASP A 59 22.87 -11.77 -14.84
N LEU A 60 23.12 -10.77 -15.70
CA LEU A 60 22.25 -9.60 -15.82
C LEU A 60 20.84 -9.97 -16.31
N GLU A 61 20.72 -10.85 -17.30
CA GLU A 61 19.41 -11.33 -17.77
C GLU A 61 18.66 -12.10 -16.65
N GLY A 62 19.37 -12.88 -15.84
CA GLY A 62 18.83 -13.55 -14.65
C GLY A 62 18.33 -12.56 -13.61
N ASN A 63 19.16 -11.59 -13.23
CA ASN A 63 18.83 -10.55 -12.26
C ASN A 63 17.63 -9.70 -12.70
N ILE A 64 17.54 -9.35 -13.99
CA ILE A 64 16.40 -8.60 -14.53
C ILE A 64 15.11 -9.42 -14.44
N LYS A 65 15.15 -10.72 -14.74
CA LYS A 65 13.98 -11.61 -14.61
C LYS A 65 13.53 -11.72 -13.16
N GLN A 66 14.47 -11.91 -12.24
CA GLN A 66 14.18 -11.97 -10.81
C GLN A 66 13.53 -10.67 -10.33
N LEU A 67 14.13 -9.51 -10.64
CA LEU A 67 13.60 -8.21 -10.23
C LEU A 67 12.19 -7.95 -10.79
N ARG A 68 11.92 -8.36 -12.03
CA ARG A 68 10.56 -8.27 -12.62
C ARG A 68 9.56 -9.15 -11.87
N SER A 69 9.95 -10.37 -11.51
CA SER A 69 9.11 -11.28 -10.73
C SER A 69 8.81 -10.70 -9.35
N ASP A 70 9.83 -10.22 -8.65
CA ASP A 70 9.69 -9.65 -7.30
C ASP A 70 8.81 -8.40 -7.31
N LEU A 71 9.02 -7.50 -8.28
CA LEU A 71 8.16 -6.32 -8.47
C LEU A 71 6.72 -6.71 -8.79
N GLY A 72 6.51 -7.73 -9.63
CA GLY A 72 5.18 -8.26 -9.94
C GLY A 72 4.47 -8.78 -8.68
N GLY A 73 5.14 -9.63 -7.91
CA GLY A 73 4.61 -10.18 -6.66
C GLY A 73 4.29 -9.09 -5.62
N ASN A 74 5.17 -8.11 -5.45
CA ASN A 74 4.95 -7.00 -4.53
C ASN A 74 3.73 -6.15 -4.94
N VAL A 75 3.52 -5.91 -6.25
CA VAL A 75 2.35 -5.18 -6.75
C VAL A 75 1.06 -5.97 -6.52
N GLU A 76 1.08 -7.29 -6.72
CA GLU A 76 -0.08 -8.15 -6.47
C GLU A 76 -0.44 -8.19 -4.98
N GLN A 77 0.57 -8.33 -4.11
CA GLN A 77 0.38 -8.29 -2.67
C GLN A 77 -0.21 -6.95 -2.22
N LEU A 78 0.35 -5.83 -2.68
CA LEU A 78 -0.16 -4.49 -2.34
C LEU A 78 -1.61 -4.30 -2.80
N ARG A 79 -1.96 -4.79 -4.01
CA ARG A 79 -3.35 -4.76 -4.50
C ARG A 79 -4.29 -5.59 -3.63
N SER A 80 -3.86 -6.76 -3.19
CA SER A 80 -4.63 -7.62 -2.29
C SER A 80 -4.88 -6.92 -0.95
N ASP A 81 -3.83 -6.39 -0.33
CA ASP A 81 -3.90 -5.72 0.97
C ASP A 81 -4.80 -4.48 0.91
N LEU A 82 -4.67 -3.66 -0.14
CA LEU A 82 -5.56 -2.53 -0.38
C LEU A 82 -7.02 -2.98 -0.57
N GLY A 83 -7.24 -4.08 -1.28
CA GLY A 83 -8.58 -4.66 -1.47
C GLY A 83 -9.23 -5.10 -0.16
N VAL A 84 -8.46 -5.71 0.75
CA VAL A 84 -8.92 -6.08 2.10
C VAL A 84 -9.25 -4.83 2.91
N ASN A 85 -8.34 -3.85 2.95
CA ASN A 85 -8.53 -2.62 3.72
C ASN A 85 -9.75 -1.82 3.26
N ILE A 86 -9.99 -1.72 1.95
CA ILE A 86 -11.17 -1.04 1.40
C ILE A 86 -12.46 -1.76 1.83
N LYS A 87 -12.49 -3.09 1.80
CA LYS A 87 -13.66 -3.87 2.26
C LYS A 87 -13.92 -3.66 3.75
N GLN A 88 -12.86 -3.66 4.56
CA GLN A 88 -12.96 -3.43 5.99
C GLN A 88 -13.51 -2.04 6.29
N LEU A 89 -12.91 -0.98 5.72
CA LEU A 89 -13.38 0.39 5.89
C LEU A 89 -14.84 0.57 5.47
N ARG A 90 -15.26 -0.07 4.37
CA ARG A 90 -16.66 -0.03 3.93
C ARG A 90 -17.61 -0.71 4.92
N SER A 91 -17.18 -1.82 5.53
CA SER A 91 -17.94 -2.51 6.57
C SER A 91 -18.06 -1.65 7.83
N ASP A 92 -16.96 -1.06 8.27
CA ASP A 92 -16.89 -0.23 9.46
C ASP A 92 -17.78 1.02 9.29
N THR A 93 -17.65 1.76 8.18
CA THR A 93 -18.52 2.92 7.90
C THR A 93 -20.00 2.54 7.86
N LYS A 94 -20.34 1.36 7.32
CA LYS A 94 -21.73 0.89 7.31
C LYS A 94 -22.23 0.61 8.74
N SER A 95 -21.42 -0.08 9.54
CA SER A 95 -21.74 -0.37 10.94
C SER A 95 -21.94 0.91 11.74
N ASP A 96 -21.03 1.87 11.61
CA ASP A 96 -21.11 3.17 12.29
C ASP A 96 -22.36 3.94 11.87
N THR A 97 -22.70 3.91 10.58
CA THR A 97 -23.92 4.57 10.07
C THR A 97 -25.19 3.92 10.63
N ASP A 98 -25.24 2.58 10.67
CA ASP A 98 -26.39 1.83 11.18
C ASP A 98 -26.53 2.01 12.71
N GLN A 99 -25.42 2.09 13.44
CA GLN A 99 -25.38 2.43 14.86
C GLN A 99 -25.90 3.85 15.11
N LEU A 100 -25.38 4.85 14.39
CA LEU A 100 -25.82 6.24 14.53
C LEU A 100 -27.31 6.41 14.22
N ARG A 101 -27.84 5.71 13.21
CA ARG A 101 -29.28 5.70 12.93
C ARG A 101 -30.08 5.18 14.13
N THR A 102 -29.65 4.05 14.70
CA THR A 102 -30.31 3.44 15.86
C THR A 102 -30.26 4.36 17.09
N GLU A 103 -29.13 5.04 17.32
CA GLU A 103 -28.98 6.00 18.41
C GLU A 103 -29.88 7.24 18.22
N MET A 104 -30.03 7.72 16.99
CA MET A 104 -30.94 8.82 16.66
C MET A 104 -32.40 8.46 16.89
N GLU A 105 -32.85 7.29 16.42
CA GLU A 105 -34.21 6.78 16.65
C GLU A 105 -34.51 6.66 18.16
N ALA A 106 -33.58 6.09 18.92
CA ALA A 106 -33.71 5.99 20.37
C ALA A 106 -33.75 7.37 21.06
N MET A 107 -33.03 8.37 20.53
CA MET A 107 -33.07 9.73 21.04
C MET A 107 -34.41 10.42 20.74
N GLU A 108 -34.95 10.24 19.53
CA GLU A 108 -36.25 10.74 19.12
C GLU A 108 -37.38 10.17 19.99
N ASP A 109 -37.37 8.86 20.24
CA ASP A 109 -38.31 8.20 21.13
C ASP A 109 -38.25 8.76 22.55
N ARG A 110 -37.03 8.90 23.11
CA ARG A 110 -36.82 9.48 24.44
C ARG A 110 -37.33 10.92 24.52
N LEU A 111 -37.12 11.72 23.48
CA LEU A 111 -37.58 13.10 23.42
C LEU A 111 -39.11 13.16 23.37
N THR A 112 -39.73 12.33 22.52
CA THR A 112 -41.18 12.21 22.40
C THR A 112 -41.82 11.81 23.73
N GLN A 113 -41.25 10.80 24.42
CA GLN A 113 -41.72 10.38 25.74
C GLN A 113 -41.59 11.49 26.79
N LYS A 114 -40.45 12.20 26.82
CA LYS A 114 -40.25 13.34 27.73
C LYS A 114 -41.29 14.44 27.46
N MET A 115 -41.54 14.76 26.19
CA MET A 115 -42.54 15.74 25.81
C MET A 115 -43.94 15.30 26.27
N GLN A 116 -44.35 14.06 26.01
CA GLN A 116 -45.66 13.54 26.43
C GLN A 116 -45.82 13.59 27.96
N LYS A 117 -44.81 13.16 28.71
CA LYS A 117 -44.81 13.22 30.18
C LYS A 117 -44.95 14.66 30.69
N ASN A 118 -44.20 15.60 30.09
CA ASN A 118 -44.28 17.01 30.45
C ASN A 118 -45.67 17.59 30.14
N HIS A 119 -46.23 17.31 28.96
CA HIS A 119 -47.58 17.75 28.60
C HIS A 119 -48.64 17.22 29.58
N ALA A 120 -48.59 15.93 29.91
CA ALA A 120 -49.50 15.32 30.87
C ALA A 120 -49.39 15.97 32.26
N SER A 121 -48.15 16.24 32.72
CA SER A 121 -47.91 16.93 33.99
C SER A 121 -48.48 18.35 33.97
N THR A 122 -48.24 19.11 32.90
CA THR A 122 -48.76 20.48 32.76
C THR A 122 -50.28 20.50 32.76
N ILE A 123 -50.93 19.63 31.98
CA ILE A 123 -52.40 19.50 31.95
C ILE A 123 -52.92 19.19 33.35
N ARG A 124 -52.34 18.21 34.04
CA ARG A 124 -52.77 17.85 35.40
C ARG A 124 -52.66 19.03 36.36
N THR A 125 -51.56 19.77 36.31
CA THR A 125 -51.36 20.95 37.18
C THR A 125 -52.37 22.06 36.87
N VAL A 126 -52.62 22.34 35.59
CA VAL A 126 -53.62 23.34 35.16
C VAL A 126 -55.03 22.94 35.59
N VAL A 127 -55.41 21.67 35.40
CA VAL A 127 -56.73 21.18 35.85
C VAL A 127 -56.87 21.28 37.36
N ALA A 128 -55.83 20.91 38.13
CA ALA A 128 -55.85 21.01 39.58
C ALA A 128 -55.96 22.47 40.06
N SER A 129 -55.25 23.41 39.44
CA SER A 129 -55.34 24.83 39.82
C SER A 129 -56.69 25.43 39.47
N VAL A 130 -57.28 25.11 38.32
CA VAL A 130 -58.63 25.55 37.94
C VAL A 130 -59.68 25.01 38.92
N ALA A 131 -59.60 23.72 39.28
CA ALA A 131 -60.51 23.13 40.26
C ALA A 131 -60.39 23.81 41.63
N ALA A 132 -59.17 24.12 42.08
CA ALA A 132 -58.93 24.83 43.32
C ALA A 132 -59.54 26.25 43.31
N VAL A 133 -59.38 27.00 42.22
CA VAL A 133 -60.00 28.33 42.05
C VAL A 133 -61.53 28.21 42.11
N GLY A 134 -62.11 27.23 41.42
CA GLY A 134 -63.55 26.98 41.45
C GLY A 134 -64.08 26.68 42.87
N ALA A 135 -63.36 25.85 43.63
CA ALA A 135 -63.70 25.54 45.02
C ALA A 135 -63.66 26.78 45.93
N VAL A 136 -62.65 27.65 45.77
CA VAL A 136 -62.55 28.91 46.52
C VAL A 136 -63.72 29.83 46.19
N LEU A 137 -64.05 30.01 44.91
CA LEU A 137 -65.16 30.87 44.48
C LEU A 137 -66.52 30.35 44.99
N ALA A 138 -66.73 29.03 45.01
CA ALA A 138 -67.95 28.42 45.53
C ALA A 138 -68.21 28.73 47.02
N VAL A 139 -67.16 28.99 47.80
CA VAL A 139 -67.27 29.39 49.22
C VAL A 139 -67.42 30.91 49.36
N LEU A 140 -66.64 31.69 48.61
CA LEU A 140 -66.59 33.14 48.77
C LEU A 140 -67.83 33.86 48.22
N ILE A 141 -68.39 33.41 47.10
CA ILE A 141 -69.55 34.07 46.47
C ILE A 141 -70.77 34.09 47.42
N PRO A 142 -71.22 32.95 48.00
CA PRO A 142 -72.34 32.97 48.94
C PRO A 142 -72.06 33.80 50.20
N LEU A 143 -70.84 33.72 50.74
CA LEU A 143 -70.44 34.49 51.92
C LEU A 143 -70.51 36.01 51.67
N ALA A 144 -70.04 36.47 50.51
CA ALA A 144 -70.11 37.88 50.13
C ALA A 144 -71.57 38.35 49.98
N ILE A 145 -72.44 37.51 49.41
CA ILE A 145 -73.88 37.81 49.30
C ILE A 145 -74.51 37.95 50.69
N TYR A 146 -74.18 37.05 51.62
CA TYR A 146 -74.69 37.09 53.00
C TYR A 146 -74.25 38.31 53.82
N LEU A 147 -73.04 38.83 53.57
CA LEU A 147 -72.51 39.98 54.33
C LEU A 147 -73.03 41.34 53.85
N ILE A 148 -73.55 41.43 52.62
CA ILE A 148 -73.97 42.69 51.98
C ILE A 148 -75.51 42.84 51.96
N GLY A 149 -76.26 41.73 51.99
CA GLY A 149 -77.73 41.71 52.07
C GLY A 149 -78.25 41.71 53.50
#